data_AF-A0A936V785-F1
#
_entry.id   AF-A0A936V785-F1
#
_cell.length_a   1.000
_cell.length_b   1.000
_cell.length_c   1.000
_cell.angle_alpha   90.00
_cell.angle_beta   90.00
_cell.angle_gamma   90.00
#
_symmetry.space_group_name_H-M   'P 1'
#
loop_
_entity.id
_entity.type
_entity.pdbx_description
1 polymer ?
#
loop_
_entity_poly.entity_id
_entity_poly.type
_entity_poly.pdbx_seq_one_letter_code
_entity_poly.pdbx_strand_id
1 'polypeptide(L)'
;MPSLSIKDVPEPLLEALRRRAARNHRSLQGELMVLIAQAVDEQAAQSASAPGQTPARQKTIEQIAAEHRARWPQPFKAGPLAVDIIRAERDAR
;
A
#
# COMPACT_ATOMS: atom_id res chain seq x y z
N MET A 1 13.56 26.42 -9.80
CA MET A 1 12.90 25.30 -10.51
C MET A 1 13.86 24.11 -10.45
N PRO A 2 13.44 22.94 -9.96
CA PRO A 2 14.32 21.76 -9.93
C PRO A 2 14.58 21.26 -11.35
N SER A 3 15.85 20.95 -11.67
CA SER A 3 16.27 20.39 -12.95
C SER A 3 16.96 19.05 -12.74
N LEU A 4 16.77 18.12 -13.68
CA LEU A 4 17.39 16.80 -13.67
C LEU A 4 18.21 16.64 -14.96
N SER A 5 19.49 16.33 -14.81
CA SER A 5 20.42 16.10 -15.92
C SER A 5 21.02 14.70 -15.78
N ILE A 6 20.89 13.90 -16.82
CA ILE A 6 21.44 12.54 -16.88
C ILE A 6 22.66 12.59 -17.79
N LYS A 7 23.81 12.17 -17.27
CA LYS A 7 25.06 12.03 -18.04
C LYS A 7 25.16 10.63 -18.64
N ASP A 8 25.92 10.52 -19.73
CA ASP A 8 26.28 9.23 -20.36
C ASP A 8 25.08 8.40 -20.82
N VAL A 9 24.03 9.06 -21.33
CA VAL A 9 22.87 8.38 -21.92
C VAL A 9 23.30 7.71 -23.23
N PRO A 10 23.12 6.39 -23.38
CA PRO A 10 23.45 5.71 -24.63
C PRO A 10 22.61 6.26 -25.80
N GLU A 11 23.26 6.54 -26.93
CA GLU A 11 22.61 6.99 -28.17
C GLU A 11 21.35 6.19 -28.57
N PRO A 12 21.35 4.83 -28.56
CA PRO A 12 20.15 4.07 -28.91
C PRO A 12 18.98 4.29 -27.95
N LEU A 13 19.27 4.55 -26.66
CA LEU A 13 18.24 4.84 -25.66
C LEU A 13 17.63 6.22 -25.90
N LEU A 14 18.47 7.22 -26.22
CA LEU A 14 18.01 8.56 -26.55
C LEU A 14 17.09 8.54 -27.77
N GLU A 15 17.46 7.77 -28.81
CA GLU A 15 16.65 7.67 -30.02
C GLU A 15 15.32 6.95 -29.80
N ALA A 16 15.32 5.90 -28.96
CA ALA A 16 14.08 5.25 -28.54
C ALA A 16 13.14 6.21 -27.78
N LEU A 17 13.69 7.04 -26.89
CA LEU A 17 12.95 8.07 -26.16
C LEU A 17 12.37 9.14 -27.11
N ARG A 18 13.16 9.66 -28.05
CA ARG A 18 12.68 10.63 -29.06
C ARG A 18 11.54 10.08 -29.89
N ARG A 19 11.67 8.85 -30.40
CA ARG A 19 10.63 8.18 -31.17
C ARG A 19 9.37 7.94 -30.35
N ARG A 20 9.50 7.59 -29.06
CA ARG A 20 8.34 7.46 -28.16
C ARG A 20 7.66 8.81 -27.94
N ALA A 21 8.42 9.87 -27.67
CA ALA A 21 7.90 11.23 -27.49
C ALA A 21 7.15 11.72 -28.75
N ALA A 22 7.71 11.49 -29.94
CA ALA A 22 7.07 11.82 -31.22
C ALA A 22 5.73 11.09 -31.43
N ARG A 23 5.68 9.78 -31.12
CA ARG A 23 4.44 8.99 -31.17
C ARG A 23 3.39 9.48 -30.19
N ASN A 24 3.80 9.92 -29.00
CA ASN A 24 2.90 10.41 -27.96
C ASN A 24 2.59 11.91 -28.12
N HIS A 25 3.11 12.57 -29.16
CA HIS A 25 2.98 14.01 -29.40
C HIS A 25 3.41 14.87 -28.18
N ARG A 26 4.49 14.46 -27.51
CA ARG A 26 5.01 15.12 -26.30
C ARG A 26 6.45 15.60 -26.53
N SER A 27 6.87 16.61 -25.76
CA SER A 27 8.28 16.97 -25.68
C SER A 27 9.07 15.85 -25.00
N LEU A 28 10.38 15.78 -25.28
CA LEU A 28 11.27 14.77 -24.66
C LEU A 28 11.24 14.86 -23.13
N GLN A 29 11.23 16.08 -22.58
CA GLN A 29 11.14 16.31 -21.14
C GLN A 29 9.78 15.85 -20.58
N GLY A 30 8.67 16.13 -21.27
CA GLY A 30 7.34 15.68 -20.85
C GLY A 30 7.21 14.16 -20.87
N GLU A 31 7.79 13.52 -21.88
CA GLU A 31 7.84 12.07 -21.99
C GLU A 31 8.66 11.43 -20.85
N LEU A 32 9.81 12.04 -20.52
CA LEU A 32 10.63 11.60 -19.39
C LEU A 32 9.91 11.73 -18.06
N MET A 33 9.19 12.84 -17.85
CA MET A 33 8.38 13.04 -16.63
C MET A 33 7.31 11.96 -16.47
N VAL A 34 6.66 11.55 -17.55
CA VAL A 34 5.65 10.48 -17.52
C VAL A 34 6.27 9.14 -17.17
N LEU A 35 7.44 8.82 -17.73
CA LEU A 35 8.18 7.60 -17.38
C LEU A 35 8.60 7.56 -15.92
N ILE A 36 9.12 8.68 -15.41
CA ILE A 36 9.53 8.78 -14.00
C ILE A 36 8.32 8.62 -13.09
N ALA A 37 7.20 9.28 -13.39
CA ALA A 37 5.97 9.15 -12.61
C ALA A 37 5.48 7.69 -12.59
N GLN A 38 5.44 7.04 -13.75
CA GLN A 38 5.04 5.63 -13.88
C GLN A 38 5.97 4.71 -13.08
N ALA A 39 7.28 4.89 -13.16
CA ALA A 39 8.24 4.07 -12.42
C ALA A 39 8.11 4.24 -10.90
N VAL A 40 7.84 5.47 -10.43
CA VAL A 40 7.62 5.74 -9.00
C VAL A 40 6.34 5.07 -8.51
N ASP A 41 5.24 5.17 -9.26
CA ASP A 41 3.97 4.52 -8.93
C ASP A 41 4.10 2.99 -8.95
N GLU A 42 4.81 2.44 -9.94
CA GLU A 42 5.05 1.00 -10.06
C GLU A 42 5.90 0.49 -8.90
N GLN A 43 6.97 1.21 -8.51
CA GLN A 43 7.82 0.84 -7.40
C GLN A 43 7.08 0.93 -6.05
N ALA A 44 6.16 1.88 -5.89
CA ALA A 44 5.26 1.95 -4.74
C ALA A 44 4.30 0.75 -4.70
N ALA A 45 3.71 0.38 -5.83
CA ALA A 45 2.84 -0.79 -5.95
C ALA A 45 3.60 -2.11 -5.66
N GLN A 46 4.82 -2.25 -6.20
CA GLN A 46 5.68 -3.40 -5.95
C GLN A 46 6.06 -3.52 -4.47
N SER A 47 6.39 -2.39 -3.82
CA SER A 47 6.69 -2.34 -2.37
C SER A 47 5.47 -2.70 -1.51
N ALA A 48 4.26 -2.31 -1.93
CA ALA A 48 3.01 -2.73 -1.28
C ALA A 48 2.69 -4.22 -1.48
N SER A 49 3.25 -4.85 -2.52
CA SER A 49 3.06 -6.28 -2.83
C SER A 49 4.14 -7.21 -2.24
N ALA A 50 5.09 -6.67 -1.47
CA ALA A 50 6.13 -7.48 -0.82
C ALA A 50 5.51 -8.58 0.08
N PRO A 51 5.98 -9.83 -0.01
CA PRO A 51 5.43 -10.95 0.75
C PRO A 51 5.77 -10.76 2.24
N GLY A 52 4.77 -10.28 2.99
CA GLY A 52 4.89 -9.91 4.40
C GLY A 52 3.82 -8.91 4.84
N GLN A 53 3.30 -8.12 3.90
CA GLN A 53 2.06 -7.36 4.09
C GLN A 53 0.99 -8.05 3.24
N THR A 54 0.23 -8.96 3.86
CA THR A 54 -1.09 -9.26 3.29
C THR A 54 -1.78 -7.92 3.10
N PRO A 55 -2.22 -7.54 1.88
CA PRO A 55 -3.12 -6.41 1.76
C PRO A 55 -4.24 -6.74 2.73
N ALA A 56 -4.45 -5.88 3.73
CA ALA A 56 -5.57 -6.03 4.64
C ALA A 56 -6.79 -6.07 3.72
N ARG A 57 -7.28 -7.29 3.46
CA ARG A 57 -8.53 -7.52 2.74
C ARG A 57 -9.48 -6.61 3.50
N GLN A 58 -10.00 -5.57 2.85
CA GLN A 58 -10.88 -4.60 3.51
C GLN A 58 -12.12 -5.39 3.92
N LYS A 59 -12.08 -5.99 5.10
CA LYS A 59 -13.17 -6.75 5.68
C LYS A 59 -13.96 -5.76 6.48
N THR A 60 -15.25 -5.71 6.23
CA THR A 60 -16.15 -4.95 7.09
C THR A 60 -16.06 -5.53 8.51
N ILE A 61 -16.36 -4.69 9.50
CA ILE A 61 -16.44 -5.13 10.91
C ILE A 61 -17.36 -6.35 11.04
N GLU A 62 -18.45 -6.37 10.27
CA GLU A 62 -19.40 -7.48 10.19
C GLU A 62 -18.75 -8.77 9.69
N GLN A 63 -17.93 -8.70 8.64
CA GLN A 63 -17.25 -9.87 8.09
C GLN A 63 -16.19 -10.41 9.06
N ILE A 64 -15.48 -9.54 9.77
CA ILE A 64 -14.54 -9.92 10.84
C ILE A 64 -15.30 -10.62 11.98
N ALA A 65 -16.43 -10.05 12.41
CA ALA A 65 -17.26 -10.62 13.46
C ALA A 65 -17.83 -12.00 13.07
N ALA A 66 -18.29 -12.15 11.84
CA ALA A 66 -18.80 -13.43 11.32
C ALA A 66 -17.71 -14.50 11.25
N GLU A 67 -16.52 -14.16 10.74
CA GLU A 67 -15.38 -15.07 10.68
C GLU A 67 -14.92 -15.49 12.07
N HIS A 68 -14.83 -14.54 13.00
CA HIS A 68 -14.48 -14.82 14.39
C HIS A 68 -15.50 -15.75 15.04
N ARG A 69 -16.80 -15.51 14.84
CA ARG A 69 -17.86 -16.37 15.41
C ARG A 69 -17.88 -17.77 14.79
N ALA A 70 -17.54 -17.89 13.51
CA ALA A 70 -17.40 -19.18 12.83
C ALA A 70 -16.18 -19.96 13.34
N ARG A 71 -15.05 -19.27 13.56
CA ARG A 71 -13.80 -19.90 14.01
C ARG A 71 -13.82 -20.24 15.51
N TRP A 72 -14.49 -19.43 16.32
CA TRP A 72 -14.64 -19.62 17.75
C TRP A 72 -16.12 -19.58 18.15
N PRO A 73 -16.86 -20.69 17.93
CA PRO A 73 -18.30 -20.74 18.16
C PRO A 73 -18.67 -20.69 19.65
N GLN A 74 -17.76 -21.12 20.53
CA GLN A 74 -17.98 -21.07 21.96
C GLN A 74 -17.26 -19.86 22.56
N PRO A 75 -17.98 -19.00 23.31
CA PRO A 75 -17.35 -17.89 24.03
C PRO A 75 -16.44 -18.44 25.12
N PHE A 76 -15.30 -17.79 25.33
CA PHE A 76 -14.40 -18.10 26.43
C PHE A 76 -15.09 -17.75 27.76
N LYS A 77 -15.31 -18.77 28.61
CA LYS A 77 -16.02 -18.63 29.90
C LYS A 77 -15.12 -18.78 31.14
N ALA A 78 -13.83 -19.06 30.96
CA ALA A 78 -12.93 -19.36 32.08
C ALA A 78 -12.33 -18.12 32.77
N GLY A 79 -12.61 -16.91 32.25
CA GLY A 79 -12.15 -15.65 32.84
C GLY A 79 -13.28 -14.88 33.54
N PRO A 80 -12.95 -13.95 34.45
CA PRO A 80 -13.92 -13.05 35.05
C PRO A 80 -14.58 -12.18 33.97
N LEU A 81 -15.84 -11.80 34.19
CA LEU A 81 -16.50 -10.89 33.27
C LEU A 81 -15.84 -9.52 33.36
N ALA A 82 -15.80 -8.79 32.24
CA ALA A 82 -15.27 -7.43 32.20
C ALA A 82 -15.94 -6.52 33.24
N VAL A 83 -17.24 -6.72 33.50
CA VAL A 83 -17.97 -5.98 34.53
C VAL A 83 -17.45 -6.26 35.94
N ASP A 84 -17.01 -7.48 36.23
CA ASP A 84 -16.49 -7.86 37.53
C ASP A 84 -15.11 -7.25 37.76
N ILE A 85 -14.27 -7.19 36.72
CA ILE A 85 -12.97 -6.51 36.74
C ILE A 85 -13.15 -5.01 37.06
N ILE A 86 -14.05 -4.34 36.34
CA ILE A 86 -14.30 -2.90 36.52
C ILE A 86 -14.87 -2.60 37.91
N ARG A 87 -15.76 -3.45 38.42
CA ARG A 87 -16.30 -3.31 39.79
C ARG A 87 -15.21 -3.49 40.84
N ALA A 88 -14.39 -4.52 40.72
CA ALA A 88 -13.29 -4.77 41.64
C ALA A 88 -12.29 -3.59 41.69
N GLU A 89 -11.98 -2.99 40.54
CA GLU A 89 -11.09 -1.82 40.47
C GLU A 89 -11.72 -0.56 41.06
N ARG A 90 -13.02 -0.34 40.85
CA ARG A 90 -13.76 0.78 41.44
C ARG A 90 -13.85 0.66 42.95
N ASP A 91 -14.17 -0.52 43.45
CA ASP A 91 -14.40 -0.75 44.88
C ASP A 91 -13.08 -0.81 45.69
N ALA A 92 -11.92 -0.83 45.00
CA ALA A 92 -10.59 -0.77 45.59
C ALA A 92 -9.99 0.66 45.69
N ARG A 93 -10.71 1.69 45.25
CA ARG A 93 -10.36 3.12 45.38
C ARG A 93 -11.10 3.77 46.54
#